data_AF-A0A9P7CYJ5-F1
#
_entry.id   AF-A0A9P7CYJ5-F1
#
_cell.length_a   1.000
_cell.length_b   1.000
_cell.length_c   1.000
_cell.angle_alpha   90.00
_cell.angle_beta   90.00
_cell.angle_gamma   90.00
#
_symmetry.space_group_name_H-M   'P 1'
#
loop_
_entity.id
_entity.type
_entity.pdbx_description
1 polymer ?
#
loop_
_entity_poly.entity_id
_entity_poly.type
_entity_poly.pdbx_seq_one_letter_code
_entity_poly.pdbx_strand_id
1 'polypeptide(L)'
;MSGHQFVAAAFRNLISSFDRKVERELPDLVLHNDENPIQEYHNYVLIPGMYPTLFPFGVGGFEDPSHFVSLAFAAQASVYFDIPDHIFRYHHSYIFVVLNIIQWHKAHLHTSFAMCKTGFDDFSKELVGLSPSVIQSAAHHLENKRNMSNLNHEQKKALHLLKHVNTISAKIPGSQAFKTFTCSEMRGFMGLFGLPTLYFTANLNPLHSPIFQVMSGDITVDLTEHFQISVRTHERTLRLARDPMAAADFFEFSIRSIFQHLFGWDFSLCRSKDQGGIV
;
A
#
# COMPACT_ATOMS: atom_id res chain seq x y z
N MET A 1 9.74 -13.42 21.40
CA MET A 1 10.86 -12.64 21.98
C MET A 1 10.63 -12.50 23.48
N SER A 2 11.65 -12.68 24.33
CA SER A 2 11.54 -12.43 25.76
C SER A 2 11.98 -10.99 26.05
N GLY A 3 11.07 -10.14 26.53
CA GLY A 3 11.33 -8.71 26.79
C GLY A 3 12.49 -8.44 27.76
N HIS A 4 12.97 -9.45 28.47
CA HIS A 4 14.08 -9.36 29.42
C HIS A 4 15.43 -8.97 28.77
N GLN A 5 15.67 -9.33 27.50
CA GLN A 5 16.93 -8.98 26.83
C GLN A 5 17.01 -7.48 26.47
N PHE A 6 15.88 -6.87 26.12
CA PHE A 6 15.79 -5.45 25.78
C PHE A 6 16.02 -4.56 27.01
N VAL A 7 15.39 -4.94 28.13
CA VAL A 7 15.55 -4.25 29.42
C VAL A 7 17.00 -4.32 29.90
N ALA A 8 17.66 -5.48 29.78
CA ALA A 8 19.05 -5.66 30.17
C ALA A 8 20.04 -4.83 29.34
N ALA A 9 19.79 -4.67 28.02
CA ALA A 9 20.61 -3.80 27.17
C ALA A 9 20.43 -2.31 27.50
N ALA A 10 19.21 -1.86 27.77
CA ALA A 10 18.92 -0.49 28.18
C ALA A 10 19.57 -0.13 29.53
N PHE A 11 19.54 -1.03 30.51
CA PHE A 11 20.21 -0.83 31.81
C PHE A 11 21.73 -0.75 31.67
N ARG A 12 22.35 -1.54 30.78
CA ARG A 12 23.81 -1.50 30.54
C ARG A 12 24.26 -0.16 29.95
N ASN A 13 23.46 0.44 29.07
CA ASN A 13 23.77 1.74 28.46
C ASN A 13 23.70 2.94 29.43
N LEU A 14 22.99 2.80 30.56
CA LEU A 14 22.88 3.85 31.58
C LEU A 14 24.09 3.89 32.54
N ILE A 15 24.90 2.84 32.59
CA ILE A 15 26.07 2.74 33.46
C ILE A 15 27.30 3.23 32.67
N SER A 16 27.41 4.54 32.43
CA SER A 16 28.46 5.16 31.63
C SER A 16 29.88 5.16 32.24
N SER A 17 30.11 4.44 33.35
CA SER A 17 31.31 4.59 34.17
C SER A 17 32.03 3.31 34.61
N PHE A 18 31.62 2.11 34.18
CA PHE A 18 32.41 0.89 34.44
C PHE A 18 33.14 0.37 33.20
N ASP A 19 34.46 0.34 33.33
CA ASP A 19 35.52 -0.19 32.48
C ASP A 19 35.14 -0.72 31.08
N ARG A 20 35.39 0.10 30.03
CA ARG A 20 35.14 -0.18 28.60
C ARG A 20 35.93 -1.37 28.01
N LYS A 21 36.63 -2.16 28.82
CA LYS A 21 37.55 -3.20 28.36
C LYS A 21 37.00 -4.64 28.41
N VAL A 22 35.90 -4.91 29.11
CA VAL A 22 35.47 -6.31 29.35
C VAL A 22 34.19 -6.75 28.61
N GLU A 23 33.32 -5.86 28.11
CA GLU A 23 32.08 -6.25 27.40
C GLU A 23 32.04 -5.79 25.94
N ARG A 24 33.03 -6.17 25.12
CA ARG A 24 32.97 -6.03 23.65
C ARG A 24 32.61 -7.33 22.91
N GLU A 25 32.15 -8.35 23.62
CA GLU A 25 31.89 -9.67 23.00
C GLU A 25 30.45 -9.89 22.54
N LEU A 26 29.49 -9.09 22.97
CA LEU A 26 28.09 -9.22 22.53
C LEU A 26 27.65 -7.96 21.78
N PRO A 27 27.13 -8.08 20.55
CA PRO A 27 26.69 -6.92 19.77
C PRO A 27 25.48 -6.26 20.45
N ASP A 28 25.46 -4.92 20.43
CA ASP A 28 24.35 -4.09 20.96
C ASP A 28 23.00 -4.43 20.33
N LEU A 29 23.02 -4.99 19.12
CA LEU A 29 21.88 -5.48 18.37
C LEU A 29 22.22 -6.84 17.75
N VAL A 30 21.61 -7.92 18.25
CA VAL A 30 21.68 -9.24 17.60
C VAL A 30 20.52 -9.33 16.60
N LEU A 31 20.83 -9.21 15.31
CA LEU A 31 19.89 -9.54 14.24
C LEU A 31 19.95 -11.04 13.99
N HIS A 32 18.92 -11.76 14.43
CA HIS A 32 18.80 -13.19 14.17
C HIS A 32 18.33 -13.41 12.74
N ASN A 33 19.19 -14.07 11.94
CA ASN A 33 18.84 -14.56 10.62
C ASN A 33 18.60 -16.07 10.76
N ASP A 34 17.43 -16.54 10.36
CA ASP A 34 17.11 -17.98 10.30
C ASP A 34 16.94 -18.37 8.82
N GLU A 35 17.27 -19.61 8.48
CA GLU A 35 17.01 -20.15 7.15
C GLU A 35 15.51 -20.45 6.95
N ASN A 36 14.77 -20.57 8.05
CA ASN A 36 13.35 -20.87 8.02
C ASN A 36 12.51 -19.59 7.86
N PRO A 37 11.64 -19.52 6.85
CA PRO A 37 10.73 -18.40 6.68
C PRO A 37 9.78 -18.30 7.88
N ILE A 38 9.62 -17.09 8.41
CA ILE A 38 8.71 -16.81 9.51
C ILE A 38 7.32 -16.50 8.95
N GLN A 39 6.28 -17.01 9.60
CA GLN A 39 4.90 -16.70 9.24
C GLN A 39 4.58 -15.22 9.48
N GLU A 40 4.00 -14.57 8.47
CA GLU A 40 3.55 -13.16 8.54
C GLU A 40 2.23 -13.02 9.31
N TYR A 41 1.26 -13.90 9.03
CA TYR A 41 -0.07 -13.88 9.65
C TYR A 41 -0.01 -14.22 11.13
N HIS A 42 -0.77 -13.47 11.94
CA HIS A 42 -0.92 -13.68 13.38
C HIS A 42 0.42 -13.64 14.14
N ASN A 43 1.35 -12.84 13.63
CA ASN A 43 2.68 -12.68 14.21
C ASN A 43 2.87 -11.28 14.80
N TYR A 44 2.40 -11.13 16.03
CA TYR A 44 2.45 -9.85 16.74
C TYR A 44 3.87 -9.35 17.04
N VAL A 45 4.88 -10.22 17.04
CA VAL A 45 6.27 -9.81 17.27
C VAL A 45 6.99 -9.38 15.99
N LEU A 46 6.42 -9.64 14.80
CA LEU A 46 7.08 -9.40 13.52
C LEU A 46 7.41 -7.91 13.30
N ILE A 47 6.38 -7.06 13.27
CA ILE A 47 6.55 -5.63 12.99
C ILE A 47 7.36 -4.91 14.09
N PRO A 48 7.11 -5.16 15.39
CA PRO A 48 7.99 -4.62 16.44
C PRO A 48 9.44 -5.08 16.33
N GLY A 49 9.67 -6.34 15.92
CA GLY A 49 11.02 -6.87 15.68
C GLY A 49 11.72 -6.25 14.47
N MET A 50 10.97 -5.94 13.40
CA MET A 50 11.49 -5.27 12.20
C MET A 50 11.80 -3.79 12.43
N TYR A 51 11.06 -3.13 13.31
CA TYR A 51 11.13 -1.68 13.56
C TYR A 51 11.34 -1.35 15.03
N PRO A 52 12.47 -1.73 15.63
CA PRO A 52 12.73 -1.46 17.05
C PRO A 52 12.75 0.05 17.39
N THR A 53 13.03 0.91 16.41
CA THR A 53 12.98 2.37 16.54
C THR A 53 11.56 2.92 16.66
N LEU A 54 10.58 2.24 16.06
CA LEU A 54 9.16 2.60 16.15
C LEU A 54 8.48 1.91 17.34
N PHE A 55 8.99 0.74 17.74
CA PHE A 55 8.47 -0.08 18.83
C PHE A 55 9.56 -0.33 19.89
N PRO A 56 9.97 0.71 20.65
CA PRO A 56 11.13 0.62 21.57
C PRO A 56 10.95 -0.41 22.69
N PHE A 57 9.71 -0.75 23.04
CA PHE A 57 9.39 -1.77 24.04
C PHE A 57 8.99 -3.12 23.45
N GLY A 58 8.96 -3.26 22.12
CA GLY A 58 8.50 -4.48 21.46
C GLY A 58 7.01 -4.81 21.67
N VAL A 59 6.20 -3.83 22.08
CA VAL A 59 4.76 -3.94 22.33
C VAL A 59 3.97 -3.17 21.29
N GLY A 60 2.66 -3.41 21.16
CA GLY A 60 1.85 -2.79 20.10
C GLY A 60 2.05 -3.48 18.75
N GLY A 61 2.27 -4.79 18.77
CA GLY A 61 2.29 -5.62 17.58
C GLY A 61 0.98 -5.61 16.83
N PHE A 62 1.03 -5.94 15.54
CA PHE A 62 -0.18 -6.19 14.76
C PHE A 62 -0.80 -7.53 15.15
N GLU A 63 -2.13 -7.63 15.12
CA GLU A 63 -2.83 -8.91 15.34
C GLU A 63 -2.50 -9.58 16.69
N ASP A 64 -2.23 -8.78 17.72
CA ASP A 64 -1.93 -9.25 19.07
C ASP A 64 -3.15 -9.96 19.70
N PRO A 65 -3.03 -11.25 20.07
CA PRO A 65 -4.12 -12.01 20.67
C PRO A 65 -4.53 -11.49 22.06
N SER A 66 -3.71 -10.66 22.70
CA SER A 66 -4.04 -10.04 23.99
C SER A 66 -5.03 -8.88 23.86
N HIS A 67 -5.28 -8.38 22.65
CA HIS A 67 -6.27 -7.33 22.41
C HIS A 67 -7.70 -7.83 22.67
N PHE A 68 -8.48 -7.05 23.42
CA PHE A 68 -9.89 -7.36 23.68
C PHE A 68 -10.75 -7.38 22.41
N VAL A 69 -10.40 -6.55 21.42
CA VAL A 69 -11.04 -6.49 20.11
C VAL A 69 -10.02 -6.79 19.04
N SER A 70 -10.32 -7.77 18.18
CA SER A 70 -9.50 -8.07 17.01
C SER A 70 -9.49 -6.87 16.07
N LEU A 71 -8.32 -6.26 15.85
CA LEU A 71 -8.12 -5.18 14.91
C LEU A 71 -7.61 -5.75 13.58
N ALA A 72 -8.25 -5.36 12.48
CA ALA A 72 -7.76 -5.69 11.15
C ALA A 72 -6.41 -5.00 10.91
N PHE A 73 -5.47 -5.70 10.27
CA PHE A 73 -4.12 -5.19 10.01
C PHE A 73 -4.11 -3.78 9.38
N ALA A 74 -4.92 -3.57 8.34
CA ALA A 74 -5.02 -2.28 7.67
C ALA A 74 -5.62 -1.17 8.55
N ALA A 75 -6.55 -1.52 9.46
CA ALA A 75 -7.15 -0.55 10.38
C ALA A 75 -6.13 -0.09 11.43
N GLN A 76 -5.38 -1.03 12.01
CA GLN A 76 -4.30 -0.70 12.95
C GLN A 76 -3.20 0.14 12.28
N ALA A 77 -2.84 -0.17 11.03
CA ALA A 77 -1.89 0.63 10.26
C ALA A 77 -2.36 2.08 10.08
N SER A 78 -3.65 2.28 9.74
CA SER A 78 -4.23 3.63 9.63
C SER A 78 -4.09 4.40 10.94
N VAL A 79 -4.44 3.76 12.06
CA VAL A 79 -4.31 4.38 13.40
C VAL A 79 -2.87 4.79 13.67
N TYR A 80 -1.88 3.97 13.31
CA TYR A 80 -0.46 4.29 13.51
C TYR A 80 0.03 5.44 12.65
N PHE A 81 -0.49 5.58 11.43
CA PHE A 81 -0.25 6.78 10.65
C PHE A 81 -0.86 8.00 11.33
N ASP A 82 -2.03 7.89 11.94
CA ASP A 82 -2.76 9.03 12.53
C ASP A 82 -2.31 9.43 13.95
N ILE A 83 -1.25 8.81 14.48
CA ILE A 83 -0.66 9.20 15.78
C ILE A 83 -0.08 10.62 15.69
N PRO A 84 -0.26 11.47 16.74
CA PRO A 84 0.21 12.87 16.75
C PRO A 84 1.71 13.06 16.46
N ASP A 85 2.55 12.12 16.88
CA ASP A 85 4.01 12.25 16.70
C ASP A 85 4.46 11.97 15.25
N HIS A 86 3.58 11.43 14.39
CA HIS A 86 3.83 11.10 12.99
C HIS A 86 5.08 10.24 12.73
N ILE A 87 5.65 9.59 13.76
CA ILE A 87 6.88 8.80 13.66
C ILE A 87 6.76 7.66 12.63
N PHE A 88 5.57 7.07 12.49
CA PHE A 88 5.28 6.02 11.52
C PHE A 88 5.19 6.57 10.09
N ARG A 89 4.65 7.79 9.91
CA ARG A 89 4.54 8.46 8.62
C ARG A 89 5.92 8.87 8.08
N TYR A 90 6.83 9.29 8.97
CA TYR A 90 8.16 9.76 8.59
C TYR A 90 9.20 8.64 8.46
N HIS A 91 8.87 7.41 8.85
CA HIS A 91 9.81 6.31 8.75
C HIS A 91 9.99 5.86 7.30
N HIS A 92 11.24 5.85 6.84
CA HIS A 92 11.60 5.70 5.43
C HIS A 92 11.06 4.44 4.72
N SER A 93 10.91 3.32 5.45
CA SER A 93 10.47 2.03 4.87
C SER A 93 9.15 1.50 5.43
N TYR A 94 8.65 2.05 6.54
CA TYR A 94 7.56 1.45 7.29
C TYR A 94 6.27 1.43 6.47
N ILE A 95 5.93 2.56 5.85
CA ILE A 95 4.77 2.70 4.97
C ILE A 95 4.80 1.66 3.84
N PHE A 96 5.95 1.49 3.19
CA PHE A 96 6.08 0.57 2.07
C PHE A 96 5.93 -0.89 2.49
N VAL A 97 6.51 -1.28 3.63
CA VAL A 97 6.39 -2.64 4.14
C VAL A 97 4.95 -2.94 4.55
N VAL A 98 4.32 -2.04 5.32
CA VAL A 98 2.92 -2.20 5.73
C VAL A 98 1.98 -2.25 4.52
N LEU A 99 2.17 -1.38 3.53
CA LEU A 99 1.39 -1.40 2.30
C LEU A 99 1.60 -2.71 1.51
N ASN A 100 2.83 -3.21 1.45
CA ASN A 100 3.14 -4.47 0.79
C ASN A 100 2.42 -5.65 1.46
N ILE A 101 2.48 -5.73 2.79
CA ILE A 101 1.76 -6.75 3.57
C ILE A 101 0.26 -6.67 3.30
N ILE A 102 -0.34 -5.47 3.29
CA ILE A 102 -1.76 -5.28 2.96
C ILE A 102 -2.08 -5.80 1.54
N GLN A 103 -1.20 -5.55 0.55
CA GLN A 103 -1.38 -6.03 -0.81
C GLN A 103 -1.24 -7.55 -0.91
N TRP A 104 -0.27 -8.14 -0.20
CA TRP A 104 -0.07 -9.58 -0.10
C TRP A 104 -1.27 -10.28 0.53
N HIS A 105 -1.78 -9.74 1.63
CA HIS A 105 -2.99 -10.25 2.27
C HIS A 105 -4.20 -10.24 1.32
N LYS A 106 -4.39 -9.16 0.55
CA LYS A 106 -5.44 -9.12 -0.49
C LYS A 106 -5.19 -10.16 -1.58
N ALA A 107 -3.96 -10.32 -2.04
CA ALA A 107 -3.60 -11.32 -3.06
C ALA A 107 -3.90 -12.74 -2.57
N HIS A 108 -3.49 -13.10 -1.35
CA HIS A 108 -3.76 -14.40 -0.75
C HIS A 108 -5.27 -14.65 -0.59
N LEU A 109 -5.99 -13.67 -0.06
CA LEU A 109 -7.44 -13.77 0.13
C LEU A 109 -8.16 -14.01 -1.21
N HIS A 110 -7.88 -13.20 -2.23
CA HIS A 110 -8.53 -13.36 -3.53
C HIS A 110 -8.06 -14.59 -4.29
N THR A 111 -6.83 -15.05 -4.07
CA THR A 111 -6.37 -16.36 -4.56
C THR A 111 -7.20 -17.48 -3.93
N SER A 112 -7.42 -17.42 -2.61
CA SER A 112 -8.23 -18.43 -1.89
C SER A 112 -9.69 -18.47 -2.35
N PHE A 113 -10.24 -17.33 -2.79
CA PHE A 113 -11.59 -17.27 -3.35
C PHE A 113 -11.65 -17.70 -4.81
N ALA A 114 -10.63 -17.37 -5.61
CA ALA A 114 -10.59 -17.70 -7.04
C ALA A 114 -10.24 -19.17 -7.29
N MET A 115 -9.49 -19.80 -6.38
CA MET A 115 -8.98 -21.16 -6.51
C MET A 115 -9.51 -22.02 -5.36
N CYS A 116 -10.25 -23.09 -5.68
CA CYS A 116 -10.51 -24.15 -4.70
C CYS A 116 -9.18 -24.83 -4.34
N LYS A 117 -9.00 -25.24 -3.06
CA LYS A 117 -7.77 -25.92 -2.59
C LYS A 117 -7.32 -27.06 -3.49
N THR A 118 -8.27 -27.83 -4.04
CA THR A 118 -8.00 -28.95 -4.95
C THR A 118 -7.43 -28.54 -6.31
N GLY A 119 -7.80 -27.38 -6.84
CA GLY A 119 -7.28 -26.87 -8.12
C GLY A 119 -5.95 -26.11 -7.98
N PHE A 120 -5.61 -25.66 -6.77
CA PHE A 120 -4.38 -24.91 -6.52
C PHE A 120 -3.12 -25.76 -6.72
N ASP A 121 -3.11 -27.00 -6.23
CA ASP A 121 -1.93 -27.88 -6.35
C ASP A 121 -1.62 -28.21 -7.81
N ASP A 122 -2.65 -28.45 -8.62
CA ASP A 122 -2.50 -28.71 -10.05
C ASP A 122 -2.05 -27.45 -10.79
N PHE A 123 -2.66 -26.29 -10.50
CA PHE A 123 -2.25 -25.00 -11.04
C PHE A 123 -0.79 -24.66 -10.68
N SER A 124 -0.38 -24.92 -9.43
CA SER A 124 0.97 -24.67 -8.94
C SER A 124 2.00 -25.52 -9.69
N LYS A 125 1.74 -26.83 -9.84
CA LYS A 125 2.56 -27.73 -10.67
C LYS A 125 2.63 -27.26 -12.11
N GLU A 126 1.51 -26.81 -12.67
CA GLU A 126 1.43 -26.30 -14.04
C GLU A 126 2.27 -25.02 -14.21
N LEU A 127 2.20 -24.11 -13.25
CA LEU A 127 2.96 -22.86 -13.23
C LEU A 127 4.46 -23.10 -13.08
N VAL A 128 4.87 -24.00 -12.17
CA VAL A 128 6.28 -24.39 -11.98
C VAL A 128 6.81 -25.14 -13.20
N GLY A 129 5.95 -25.92 -13.87
CA GLY A 129 6.30 -26.64 -15.09
C GLY A 129 6.45 -25.77 -16.34
N LEU A 130 6.06 -24.49 -16.30
CA LEU A 130 6.24 -23.59 -17.43
C LEU A 130 7.71 -23.19 -17.59
N SER A 131 8.29 -23.53 -18.74
CA SER A 131 9.62 -23.06 -19.11
C SER A 131 9.62 -21.55 -19.41
N PRO A 132 10.63 -20.78 -18.95
CA PRO A 132 10.83 -19.38 -19.34
C PRO A 132 10.86 -19.17 -20.87
N SER A 133 11.38 -20.15 -21.62
CA SER A 133 11.43 -20.07 -23.08
C SER A 133 10.04 -20.09 -23.74
N VAL A 134 9.07 -20.78 -23.13
CA VAL A 134 7.67 -20.81 -23.60
C VAL A 134 7.01 -19.46 -23.38
N ILE A 135 7.25 -18.84 -22.22
CA ILE A 135 6.73 -17.50 -21.90
C ILE A 135 7.30 -16.47 -22.88
N GLN A 136 8.61 -16.50 -23.12
CA GLN A 136 9.27 -15.60 -24.05
C GLN A 136 8.78 -15.81 -25.49
N SER A 137 8.61 -17.06 -25.91
CA SER A 137 8.04 -17.40 -27.21
C SER A 137 6.60 -16.90 -27.37
N ALA A 138 5.77 -17.04 -26.32
CA ALA A 138 4.40 -16.53 -26.32
C ALA A 138 4.38 -14.99 -26.41
N ALA A 139 5.23 -14.29 -25.65
CA ALA A 139 5.36 -12.83 -25.70
C ALA A 139 5.77 -12.34 -27.10
N HIS A 140 6.83 -12.93 -27.67
CA HIS A 140 7.30 -12.58 -29.02
C HIS A 140 6.24 -12.88 -30.10
N HIS A 141 5.42 -13.92 -29.92
CA HIS A 141 4.31 -14.19 -30.81
C HIS A 141 3.24 -13.10 -30.74
N LEU A 142 2.87 -12.64 -29.54
CA LEU A 142 1.87 -11.59 -29.34
C LEU A 142 2.32 -10.22 -29.89
N GLU A 143 3.61 -9.90 -29.73
CA GLU A 143 4.17 -8.64 -30.24
C GLU A 143 4.19 -8.60 -31.77
N ASN A 144 4.53 -9.72 -32.42
CA ASN A 144 4.72 -9.77 -33.88
C ASN A 144 3.46 -10.18 -34.66
N LYS A 145 2.55 -10.96 -34.06
CA LYS A 145 1.36 -11.50 -34.73
C LYS A 145 0.11 -11.09 -33.98
N ARG A 146 -0.74 -10.28 -34.62
CA ARG A 146 -2.05 -9.84 -34.08
C ARG A 146 -3.08 -10.98 -33.93
N ASN A 147 -2.84 -12.16 -34.50
CA ASN A 147 -3.80 -13.27 -34.48
C ASN A 147 -3.48 -14.30 -33.39
N MET A 148 -4.27 -14.26 -32.32
CA MET A 148 -4.28 -15.20 -31.18
C MET A 148 -4.59 -16.66 -31.58
N SER A 149 -5.09 -16.88 -32.80
CA SER A 149 -5.56 -18.18 -33.29
C SER A 149 -4.42 -19.18 -33.55
N ASN A 150 -3.20 -18.69 -33.82
CA ASN A 150 -2.06 -19.50 -34.30
C ASN A 150 -1.07 -19.90 -33.20
N LEU A 151 -1.51 -19.88 -31.94
CA LEU A 151 -0.67 -20.23 -30.80
C LEU A 151 -0.50 -21.74 -30.65
N ASN A 152 0.73 -22.15 -30.30
CA ASN A 152 1.02 -23.53 -29.93
C ASN A 152 0.30 -23.90 -28.62
N HIS A 153 0.11 -25.20 -28.36
CA HIS A 153 -0.56 -25.70 -27.14
C HIS A 153 0.06 -25.14 -25.86
N GLU A 154 1.39 -25.18 -25.75
CA GLU A 154 2.13 -24.63 -24.60
C GLU A 154 1.95 -23.11 -24.45
N GLN A 155 1.85 -22.37 -25.55
CA GLN A 155 1.60 -20.92 -25.51
C GLN A 155 0.15 -20.62 -25.08
N LYS A 156 -0.82 -21.40 -25.55
CA LYS A 156 -2.22 -21.29 -25.10
C LYS A 156 -2.35 -21.60 -23.62
N LYS A 157 -1.62 -22.61 -23.14
CA LYS A 157 -1.53 -22.99 -21.74
C LYS A 157 -0.95 -21.85 -20.88
N ALA A 158 0.18 -21.27 -21.30
CA ALA A 158 0.75 -20.09 -20.64
C ALA A 158 -0.22 -18.90 -20.58
N LEU A 159 -0.98 -18.65 -21.64
CA LEU A 159 -2.00 -17.59 -21.65
C LEU A 159 -3.21 -17.89 -20.77
N HIS A 160 -3.62 -19.15 -20.69
CA HIS A 160 -4.68 -19.57 -19.77
C HIS A 160 -4.25 -19.33 -18.31
N LEU A 161 -3.02 -19.70 -17.96
CA LEU A 161 -2.45 -19.41 -16.64
C LEU A 161 -2.35 -17.90 -16.37
N LEU A 162 -1.91 -17.12 -17.36
CA LEU A 162 -1.88 -15.66 -17.25
C LEU A 162 -3.28 -15.06 -17.00
N LYS A 163 -4.34 -15.64 -17.56
CA LYS A 163 -5.72 -15.20 -17.30
C LYS A 163 -6.11 -15.39 -15.84
N HIS A 164 -5.71 -16.50 -15.21
CA HIS A 164 -5.93 -16.75 -13.78
C HIS A 164 -5.15 -15.76 -12.91
N VAL A 165 -3.87 -15.52 -13.22
CA VAL A 165 -3.04 -14.51 -12.55
C VAL A 165 -3.67 -13.12 -12.67
N ASN A 166 -4.12 -12.74 -13.87
CA ASN A 166 -4.77 -11.45 -14.10
C ASN A 166 -6.10 -11.33 -13.35
N THR A 167 -6.84 -12.43 -13.17
CA THR A 167 -8.11 -12.42 -12.40
C THR A 167 -7.87 -12.10 -10.94
N ILE A 168 -6.82 -12.68 -10.33
CA ILE A 168 -6.41 -12.38 -8.95
C ILE A 168 -5.85 -10.95 -8.88
N SER A 169 -4.96 -10.61 -9.80
CA SER A 169 -4.32 -9.28 -9.88
C SER A 169 -5.34 -8.16 -10.04
N ALA A 170 -6.46 -8.40 -10.74
CA ALA A 170 -7.56 -7.45 -10.88
C ALA A 170 -8.24 -7.06 -9.56
N LYS A 171 -7.97 -7.78 -8.46
CA LYS A 171 -8.45 -7.45 -7.11
C LYS A 171 -7.40 -6.75 -6.25
N ILE A 172 -6.17 -6.64 -6.73
CA ILE A 172 -5.08 -5.96 -6.03
C ILE A 172 -5.06 -4.49 -6.50
N PRO A 173 -5.30 -3.52 -5.60
CA PRO A 173 -5.29 -2.11 -5.96
C PRO A 173 -3.95 -1.70 -6.58
N GLY A 174 -4.00 -0.87 -7.63
CA GLY A 174 -2.81 -0.35 -8.31
C GLY A 174 -2.21 -1.30 -9.37
N SER A 175 -2.64 -2.56 -9.42
CA SER A 175 -2.19 -3.49 -10.46
C SER A 175 -2.67 -3.05 -11.86
N GLN A 176 -1.98 -3.49 -12.91
CA GLN A 176 -2.42 -3.23 -14.28
C GLN A 176 -3.78 -3.88 -14.58
N ALA A 177 -4.00 -5.10 -14.08
CA ALA A 177 -5.26 -5.79 -14.22
C ALA A 177 -6.42 -5.04 -13.53
N PHE A 178 -6.18 -4.42 -12.37
CA PHE A 178 -7.18 -3.59 -11.67
C PHE A 178 -7.55 -2.35 -12.49
N LYS A 179 -6.57 -1.70 -13.13
CA LYS A 179 -6.82 -0.57 -14.04
C LYS A 179 -7.67 -1.00 -15.23
N THR A 180 -7.32 -2.09 -15.91
CA THR A 180 -8.09 -2.63 -17.04
C THR A 180 -9.50 -3.03 -16.62
N PHE A 181 -9.65 -3.64 -15.44
CA PHE A 181 -10.93 -3.99 -14.85
C PHE A 181 -11.80 -2.74 -14.63
N THR A 182 -11.27 -1.72 -13.97
CA THR A 182 -11.97 -0.44 -13.70
C THR A 182 -12.41 0.24 -15.00
N CYS A 183 -11.54 0.30 -16.02
CA CYS A 183 -11.92 0.85 -17.33
C CYS A 183 -13.02 0.03 -18.01
N SER A 184 -13.05 -1.29 -17.80
CA SER A 184 -14.11 -2.16 -18.32
C SER A 184 -15.44 -1.92 -17.61
N GLU A 185 -15.39 -1.69 -16.30
CA GLU A 185 -16.55 -1.32 -15.49
C GLU A 185 -17.13 0.04 -15.91
N MET A 186 -16.27 1.05 -16.12
CA MET A 186 -16.67 2.36 -16.67
C MET A 186 -17.38 2.22 -18.03
N ARG A 187 -16.87 1.37 -18.95
CA ARG A 187 -17.55 1.09 -20.22
C ARG A 187 -18.89 0.37 -20.02
N GLY A 188 -18.98 -0.51 -19.02
CA GLY A 188 -20.25 -1.14 -18.63
C GLY A 188 -21.29 -0.12 -18.21
N PHE A 189 -20.89 0.87 -17.39
CA PHE A 189 -21.76 1.99 -17.02
C PHE A 189 -22.22 2.82 -18.23
N MET A 190 -21.37 3.03 -19.23
CA MET A 190 -21.77 3.71 -20.47
C MET A 190 -22.84 2.92 -21.25
N GLY A 191 -22.81 1.58 -21.18
CA GLY A 191 -23.86 0.75 -21.76
C GLY A 191 -25.20 0.87 -21.04
N LEU A 192 -25.18 1.09 -19.72
CA LEU A 192 -26.39 1.21 -18.89
C LEU A 192 -26.98 2.63 -18.87
N PHE A 193 -26.12 3.64 -18.72
CA PHE A 193 -26.53 5.04 -18.54
C PHE A 193 -26.37 5.90 -19.80
N GLY A 194 -25.86 5.32 -20.88
CA GLY A 194 -25.50 6.05 -22.09
C GLY A 194 -24.09 6.65 -22.03
N LEU A 195 -23.66 7.23 -23.15
CA LEU A 195 -22.36 7.90 -23.22
C LEU A 195 -22.38 9.20 -22.42
N PRO A 196 -21.36 9.48 -21.59
CA PRO A 196 -21.28 10.74 -20.89
C PRO A 196 -21.05 11.88 -21.88
N THR A 197 -21.80 12.97 -21.72
CA THR A 197 -21.67 14.18 -22.54
C THR A 197 -20.38 14.95 -22.21
N LEU A 198 -19.93 14.87 -20.96
CA LEU A 198 -18.75 15.56 -20.44
C LEU A 198 -17.79 14.55 -19.82
N TYR A 199 -16.51 14.64 -20.18
CA TYR A 199 -15.43 13.96 -19.50
C TYR A 199 -14.63 14.99 -18.69
N PHE A 200 -14.55 14.79 -17.39
CA PHE A 200 -13.77 15.61 -16.48
C PHE A 200 -12.57 14.83 -15.95
N THR A 201 -11.39 15.44 -16.00
CA THR A 201 -10.16 14.88 -15.43
C THR A 201 -9.54 15.88 -14.45
N ALA A 202 -9.56 15.57 -13.17
CA ALA A 202 -8.86 16.33 -12.14
C ALA A 202 -7.43 15.78 -11.96
N ASN A 203 -6.42 16.52 -12.40
CA ASN A 203 -5.03 16.19 -12.11
C ASN A 203 -4.56 16.93 -10.85
N LEU A 204 -4.70 16.27 -9.70
CA LEU A 204 -4.32 16.83 -8.41
C LEU A 204 -2.81 16.69 -8.21
N ASN A 205 -2.11 17.82 -8.09
CA ASN A 205 -0.67 17.84 -7.85
C ASN A 205 -0.35 18.43 -6.46
N PRO A 206 0.08 17.62 -5.48
CA PRO A 206 0.42 18.12 -4.15
C PRO A 206 1.61 19.10 -4.18
N LEU A 207 2.57 18.92 -5.09
CA LEU A 207 3.80 19.72 -5.14
C LEU A 207 3.53 21.22 -5.38
N HIS A 208 2.46 21.53 -6.12
CA HIS A 208 2.08 22.89 -6.48
C HIS A 208 0.77 23.32 -5.81
N SER A 209 0.36 22.63 -4.75
CA SER A 209 -0.85 22.95 -3.99
C SER A 209 -0.49 23.60 -2.65
N PRO A 210 -0.98 24.82 -2.35
CA PRO A 210 -0.80 25.41 -1.02
C PRO A 210 -1.52 24.61 0.07
N ILE A 211 -2.64 23.95 -0.28
CA ILE A 211 -3.38 23.06 0.63
C ILE A 211 -2.48 21.93 1.13
N PHE A 212 -1.72 21.31 0.22
CA PHE A 212 -0.78 20.26 0.60
C PHE A 212 0.33 20.79 1.53
N GLN A 213 0.83 22.01 1.30
CA GLN A 213 1.86 22.59 2.18
C GLN A 213 1.34 22.75 3.62
N VAL A 214 0.11 23.24 3.78
CA VAL A 214 -0.55 23.32 5.09
C VAL A 214 -0.75 21.94 5.70
N MET A 215 -1.23 20.97 4.92
CA MET A 215 -1.40 19.58 5.39
C MET A 215 -0.07 18.91 5.78
N SER A 216 1.03 19.29 5.15
CA SER A 216 2.38 18.83 5.52
C SER A 216 2.95 19.53 6.76
N GLY A 217 2.21 20.47 7.36
CA GLY A 217 2.57 21.18 8.58
C GLY A 217 3.23 22.54 8.38
N ASP A 218 3.17 23.14 7.19
CA ASP A 218 3.72 24.47 6.95
C ASP A 218 2.78 25.57 7.44
N ILE A 219 3.14 26.20 8.56
CA ILE A 219 2.43 27.33 9.17
C ILE A 219 2.64 28.67 8.45
N THR A 220 3.60 28.74 7.51
CA THR A 220 3.91 29.98 6.78
C THR A 220 3.00 30.20 5.57
N VAL A 221 2.23 29.18 5.18
CA VAL A 221 1.30 29.27 4.06
C VAL A 221 -0.05 29.76 4.56
N ASP A 222 -0.43 30.95 4.12
CA ASP A 222 -1.76 31.51 4.34
C ASP A 222 -2.69 31.11 3.18
N LEU A 223 -3.75 30.34 3.48
CA LEU A 223 -4.76 29.93 2.49
C LEU A 223 -5.75 31.05 2.14
N THR A 224 -5.76 32.15 2.90
CA THR A 224 -6.59 33.33 2.59
C THR A 224 -5.93 34.22 1.54
N GLU A 225 -4.61 34.13 1.40
CA GLU A 225 -3.87 34.84 0.37
C GLU A 225 -4.00 34.14 -0.99
N HIS A 226 -4.29 34.93 -2.02
CA HIS A 226 -4.49 34.39 -3.37
C HIS A 226 -3.14 34.01 -4.01
N PHE A 227 -3.00 32.75 -4.41
CA PHE A 227 -1.94 32.23 -5.28
C PHE A 227 -0.49 32.33 -4.78
N GLN A 228 -0.25 32.45 -3.47
CA GLN A 228 1.13 32.46 -2.95
C GLN A 228 1.59 31.08 -2.48
N ILE A 229 2.53 30.48 -3.22
CA ILE A 229 3.40 29.44 -2.66
C ILE A 229 4.78 30.08 -2.50
N SER A 230 5.05 30.61 -1.31
CA SER A 230 6.34 31.20 -0.95
C SER A 230 7.47 30.15 -0.84
N VAL A 231 7.10 28.88 -0.66
CA VAL A 231 8.02 27.75 -0.47
C VAL A 231 8.75 27.38 -1.76
N ARG A 232 10.08 27.25 -1.66
CA ARG A 232 10.94 26.87 -2.80
C ARG A 232 10.64 25.44 -3.28
N THR A 233 10.79 25.18 -4.58
CA THR A 233 10.50 23.86 -5.18
C THR A 233 11.18 22.69 -4.48
N HIS A 234 12.47 22.82 -4.15
CA HIS A 234 13.23 21.75 -3.49
C HIS A 234 12.61 21.34 -2.15
N GLU A 235 12.13 22.31 -1.38
CA GLU A 235 11.55 22.10 -0.06
C GLU A 235 10.17 21.45 -0.18
N ARG A 236 9.36 21.86 -1.16
CA ARG A 236 8.08 21.20 -1.47
C ARG A 236 8.27 19.74 -1.84
N THR A 237 9.29 19.42 -2.64
CA THR A 237 9.63 18.05 -3.00
C THR A 237 10.09 17.24 -1.79
N LEU A 238 10.90 17.85 -0.92
CA LEU A 238 11.36 17.19 0.29
C LEU A 238 10.21 16.87 1.24
N ARG A 239 9.25 17.80 1.41
CA ARG A 239 8.04 17.58 2.23
C ARG A 239 7.18 16.45 1.69
N LEU A 240 6.96 16.41 0.37
CA LEU A 240 6.27 15.32 -0.30
C LEU A 240 6.97 13.96 -0.09
N ALA A 241 8.29 13.93 -0.21
CA ALA A 241 9.06 12.71 0.00
C ALA A 241 9.08 12.26 1.48
N ARG A 242 9.07 13.23 2.41
CA ARG A 242 9.10 12.98 3.86
C ARG A 242 7.76 12.46 4.38
N ASP A 243 6.66 12.96 3.85
CA ASP A 243 5.31 12.58 4.28
C ASP A 243 4.40 12.21 3.09
N PRO A 244 4.55 10.99 2.55
CA PRO A 244 3.65 10.52 1.50
C PRO A 244 2.23 10.29 2.01
N MET A 245 2.00 10.14 3.32
CA MET A 245 0.66 10.02 3.89
C MET A 245 -0.10 11.34 3.80
N ALA A 246 0.54 12.46 4.12
CA ALA A 246 -0.05 13.79 3.91
C ALA A 246 -0.44 14.03 2.44
N ALA A 247 0.30 13.46 1.49
CA ALA A 247 -0.04 13.53 0.07
C ALA A 247 -1.28 12.70 -0.30
N ALA A 248 -1.43 11.53 0.33
CA ALA A 248 -2.63 10.71 0.22
C ALA A 248 -3.85 11.42 0.84
N ASP A 249 -3.69 12.01 2.03
CA ASP A 249 -4.71 12.81 2.71
C ASP A 249 -5.12 14.01 1.85
N PHE A 250 -4.16 14.71 1.24
CA PHE A 250 -4.42 15.80 0.30
C PHE A 250 -5.24 15.34 -0.91
N PHE A 251 -4.90 14.18 -1.48
CA PHE A 251 -5.63 13.63 -2.62
C PHE A 251 -7.07 13.30 -2.23
N GLU A 252 -7.28 12.60 -1.10
CA GLU A 252 -8.61 12.30 -0.59
C GLU A 252 -9.42 13.57 -0.33
N PHE A 253 -8.85 14.52 0.41
CA PHE A 253 -9.46 15.80 0.72
C PHE A 253 -9.88 16.54 -0.55
N SER A 254 -9.00 16.61 -1.54
CA SER A 254 -9.26 17.30 -2.80
C SER A 254 -10.38 16.64 -3.60
N ILE A 255 -10.37 15.31 -3.73
CA ILE A 255 -11.44 14.57 -4.43
C ILE A 255 -12.77 14.74 -3.70
N ARG A 256 -12.80 14.58 -2.38
CA ARG A 256 -14.03 14.77 -1.59
C ARG A 256 -14.55 16.19 -1.71
N SER A 257 -13.67 17.19 -1.68
CA SER A 257 -14.04 18.59 -1.85
C SER A 257 -14.63 18.86 -3.23
N ILE A 258 -14.01 18.34 -4.30
CA ILE A 258 -14.55 18.41 -5.66
C ILE A 258 -15.95 17.79 -5.71
N PHE A 259 -16.12 16.55 -5.24
CA PHE A 259 -17.43 15.91 -5.29
C PHE A 259 -18.48 16.64 -4.46
N GLN A 260 -18.15 17.07 -3.25
CA GLN A 260 -19.09 17.69 -2.33
C GLN A 260 -19.51 19.11 -2.74
N HIS A 261 -18.58 19.91 -3.25
CA HIS A 261 -18.78 21.33 -3.53
C HIS A 261 -18.93 21.64 -5.02
N LEU A 262 -18.17 20.96 -5.89
CA LEU A 262 -18.30 21.15 -7.34
C LEU A 262 -19.48 20.36 -7.90
N PHE A 263 -19.60 19.08 -7.56
CA PHE A 263 -20.65 18.20 -8.11
C PHE A 263 -21.88 18.06 -7.20
N GLY A 264 -21.85 18.66 -6.01
CA GLY A 264 -22.98 18.63 -5.08
C GLY A 264 -23.29 17.23 -4.55
N TRP A 265 -22.31 16.34 -4.42
CA TRP A 265 -22.48 15.00 -3.86
C TRP A 265 -22.61 15.03 -2.33
N ASP A 266 -23.53 14.23 -1.79
CA ASP A 266 -23.65 13.95 -0.36
C ASP A 266 -23.07 12.57 -0.05
N PHE A 267 -21.93 12.55 0.62
CA PHE A 267 -21.25 11.31 1.03
C PHE A 267 -21.97 10.56 2.15
N SER A 268 -22.82 11.22 2.94
CA SER A 268 -23.58 10.57 4.01
C SER A 268 -24.81 9.84 3.49
N LEU A 269 -25.48 10.42 2.49
CA LEU A 269 -26.67 9.87 1.86
C LEU A 269 -26.37 9.09 0.57
N CYS A 270 -25.11 9.09 0.11
CA CYS A 270 -24.67 8.48 -1.14
C CYS A 270 -25.51 8.89 -2.36
N ARG A 271 -25.84 10.19 -2.46
CA ARG A 271 -26.65 10.76 -3.55
C ARG A 271 -26.28 12.21 -3.84
N SER A 272 -26.69 12.72 -4.99
CA SER A 272 -26.60 14.15 -5.30
C SER A 272 -27.54 14.98 -4.40
N LYS A 273 -27.10 16.17 -3.99
CA LYS A 273 -27.91 17.14 -3.26
C LYS A 273 -28.99 17.72 -4.15
N ASP A 274 -30.12 18.10 -3.56
CA ASP A 274 -31.26 18.68 -4.29
C ASP A 274 -30.93 20.01 -4.97
N GLN A 275 -29.96 20.77 -4.43
CA GLN A 275 -29.45 22.00 -5.04
C GLN A 275 -28.54 21.74 -6.25
N GLY A 276 -28.15 20.48 -6.49
CA GLY A 276 -27.22 20.08 -7.54
C GLY A 276 -25.77 20.52 -7.28
N GLY A 277 -24.92 20.29 -8.28
CA GLY A 277 -23.60 20.89 -8.43
C GLY A 277 -23.50 21.60 -9.78
N ILE A 278 -22.30 22.04 -10.16
CA ILE A 278 -22.05 22.58 -11.51
C ILE A 278 -22.42 21.48 -12.53
N VAL A 279 -23.44 21.77 -13.34
CA VAL A 279 -23.84 21.03 -14.54
C VAL A 279 -23.02 21.53 -15.72
#